data_AF-A0A660PUX0-F1
#
_entry.id   AF-A0A660PUX0-F1
#
_cell.length_a   1.000
_cell.length_b   1.000
_cell.length_c   1.000
_cell.angle_alpha   90.00
_cell.angle_beta   90.00
_cell.angle_gamma   90.00
#
_symmetry.space_group_name_H-M   'P 1'
#
loop_
_entity.id
_entity.type
_entity.pdbx_description
1 polymer ?
#
loop_
_entity_poly.entity_id
_entity_poly.type
_entity_poly.pdbx_seq_one_letter_code
_entity_poly.pdbx_strand_id
1 'polypeptide(L)'
;DCAQSIGKVPVGVNELKVDLLSVAGHKLYGPKGIGALYIGPGIKLEKQVHGADHEMNLRAGTENVIEMVGLGKACELIGDDVAEHGKHLKKLRDRLENGIRRKFPDIKINGHPEKRLPNTASISFRGLEANTILSELSGVAASAGAACHSDNIDVSSVLEAMNVPLEYAMGTIRFSVGRFTTTDEIDRAIEEIITVVERLQPAGAEIISKVSSGEIKLTQYTHGLGCACKLRPQLLEEILKKMPASDDAAIMVGTDTSDDAAVYRLDDRTAIVQTVDFFTPIVDDPYQFGAIAAANSLSDIYAMGGRPLFALNIVGFPSNRLPMDVLEKILSGAQAVAKEAGISIIGGHTVDDTEPKFGLAVTGVINPDRIVTNRTAEEGDSLILTKKIGTGILTTAMKQGLLEKDDEKILVDTMLALNRTSAEVMQSIGVNACTDITGFGLLGHLLEMLTGSGKAAEISAGAIPILPGAMDLAVSGVIPGGTHDNMAYTSNHVQYDDRLSEIRRLILNDAQTSGGLLISAAHDKAAALIEGLKDKGVDDAVIIGRVIPEGKSRITVNL
;
A
#
# COMPACT_ATOMS: atom_id res chain seq x y z
N ASP A 1 7.20 -16.74 28.24
CA ASP A 1 6.43 -17.39 27.16
C ASP A 1 6.71 -18.90 27.20
N CYS A 2 5.81 -19.69 27.80
CA CYS A 2 5.97 -21.14 27.88
C CYS A 2 5.68 -21.84 26.55
N ALA A 3 4.81 -21.27 25.71
CA ALA A 3 4.41 -21.86 24.44
C ALA A 3 5.59 -21.94 23.44
N GLN A 4 6.56 -21.02 23.55
CA GLN A 4 7.80 -21.08 22.77
C GLN A 4 8.90 -21.97 23.39
N SER A 5 8.81 -22.31 24.68
CA SER A 5 9.87 -23.02 25.41
C SER A 5 9.84 -24.53 25.22
N ILE A 6 8.64 -25.10 25.09
CA ILE A 6 8.44 -26.54 24.98
C ILE A 6 9.11 -27.07 23.72
N GLY A 7 9.87 -28.16 23.88
CA GLY A 7 10.68 -28.76 22.83
C GLY A 7 12.03 -28.09 22.60
N LYS A 8 12.36 -27.00 23.32
CA LYS A 8 13.63 -26.27 23.15
C LYS A 8 14.45 -26.21 24.43
N VAL A 9 13.78 -26.16 25.58
CA VAL A 9 14.38 -26.24 26.91
C VAL A 9 13.56 -27.21 27.77
N PRO A 10 14.15 -27.79 28.82
CA PRO A 10 13.39 -28.55 29.81
C PRO A 10 12.28 -27.69 30.41
N VAL A 11 11.05 -28.20 30.43
CA VAL A 11 9.87 -27.53 30.99
C VAL A 11 9.16 -28.51 31.91
N GLY A 12 9.20 -28.25 33.21
CA GLY A 12 8.50 -29.01 34.24
C GLY A 12 7.44 -28.14 34.92
N VAL A 13 6.16 -28.49 34.79
CA VAL A 13 5.06 -27.72 35.42
C VAL A 13 5.19 -27.63 36.95
N ASN A 14 5.72 -28.68 37.60
CA ASN A 14 5.97 -28.72 39.03
C ASN A 14 7.09 -27.77 39.47
N GLU A 15 8.13 -27.64 38.66
CA GLU A 15 9.26 -26.74 38.91
C GLU A 15 8.87 -25.28 38.67
N LEU A 16 8.12 -25.04 37.59
CA LEU A 16 7.63 -23.72 37.22
C LEU A 16 6.50 -23.23 38.14
N LYS A 17 5.81 -24.14 38.84
CA LYS A 17 4.67 -23.84 39.72
C LYS A 17 3.59 -22.99 39.05
N VAL A 18 3.28 -23.33 37.80
CA VAL A 18 2.28 -22.62 36.98
C VAL A 18 0.90 -23.22 37.17
N ASP A 19 -0.12 -22.35 37.22
CA ASP A 19 -1.52 -22.77 37.29
C ASP A 19 -2.04 -23.29 35.94
N LEU A 20 -1.57 -22.67 34.85
CA LEU A 20 -1.93 -23.01 33.47
C LEU A 20 -0.70 -22.96 32.58
N LEU A 21 -0.61 -23.89 31.61
CA LEU A 21 0.46 -23.87 30.61
C LEU A 21 -0.06 -24.40 29.27
N SER A 22 0.08 -23.59 28.23
CA SER A 22 -0.32 -23.94 26.87
C SER A 22 0.83 -24.57 26.08
N VAL A 23 0.46 -25.56 25.27
CA VAL A 23 1.32 -26.26 24.33
C VAL A 23 0.73 -26.09 22.94
N ALA A 24 1.54 -25.65 21.98
CA ALA A 24 1.11 -25.51 20.58
C ALA A 24 1.93 -26.47 19.72
N GLY A 25 1.29 -27.46 19.09
CA GLY A 25 1.98 -28.58 18.41
C GLY A 25 3.04 -28.13 17.39
N HIS A 26 2.68 -27.17 16.54
CA HIS A 26 3.58 -26.64 15.51
C HIS A 26 4.82 -25.91 16.04
N LYS A 27 4.89 -25.56 17.34
CA LYS A 27 6.07 -24.92 17.96
C LYS A 27 7.15 -25.93 18.39
N LEU A 28 6.82 -27.23 18.40
CA LEU A 28 7.72 -28.35 18.69
C LEU A 28 7.74 -29.41 17.58
N TYR A 29 7.48 -29.00 16.33
CA TYR A 29 7.42 -29.89 15.16
C TYR A 29 6.31 -30.96 15.19
N GLY A 30 5.27 -30.76 16.01
CA GLY A 30 4.03 -31.54 15.95
C GLY A 30 3.04 -31.01 14.90
N PRO A 31 1.87 -31.66 14.76
CA PRO A 31 0.85 -31.25 13.81
C PRO A 31 0.40 -29.79 14.00
N LYS A 32 0.07 -29.11 12.89
CA LYS A 32 -0.59 -27.80 12.91
C LYS A 32 -2.08 -28.01 13.19
N GLY A 33 -2.71 -27.11 13.96
CA GLY A 33 -4.13 -27.20 14.31
C GLY A 33 -4.41 -27.75 15.71
N ILE A 34 -3.41 -28.38 16.36
CA ILE A 34 -3.54 -28.99 17.69
C ILE A 34 -2.70 -28.30 18.76
N GLY A 35 -3.20 -28.35 19.98
CA GLY A 35 -2.51 -27.92 21.18
C GLY A 35 -2.97 -28.70 22.41
N ALA A 36 -2.33 -28.44 23.53
CA ALA A 36 -2.73 -28.95 24.83
C ALA A 36 -2.71 -27.82 25.87
N LEU A 37 -3.57 -27.91 26.87
CA LEU A 37 -3.56 -27.02 28.02
C LEU A 37 -3.36 -27.85 29.28
N TYR A 38 -2.25 -27.64 29.96
CA TYR A 38 -2.07 -28.13 31.31
C TYR A 38 -2.91 -27.26 32.26
N ILE A 39 -3.68 -27.94 33.12
CA ILE A 39 -4.51 -27.32 34.15
C ILE A 39 -4.01 -27.82 35.50
N GLY A 40 -3.54 -26.89 36.33
CA GLY A 40 -3.01 -27.18 37.65
C GLY A 40 -4.08 -27.74 38.61
N PRO A 41 -3.68 -28.51 39.64
CA PRO A 41 -4.60 -29.04 40.63
C PRO A 41 -5.43 -27.92 41.29
N GLY A 42 -6.75 -28.12 41.37
CA GLY A 42 -7.66 -27.17 42.01
C GLY A 42 -8.13 -26.01 41.12
N ILE A 43 -7.57 -25.84 39.93
CA ILE A 43 -8.02 -24.84 38.96
C ILE A 43 -9.28 -25.34 38.26
N LYS A 44 -10.33 -24.51 38.27
CA LYS A 44 -11.58 -24.75 37.54
C LYS A 44 -11.71 -23.72 36.44
N LEU A 45 -11.78 -24.18 35.20
CA LEU A 45 -12.03 -23.33 34.04
C LEU A 45 -13.53 -23.27 33.73
N GLU A 46 -13.98 -22.13 33.24
CA GLU A 46 -15.34 -21.96 32.74
C GLU A 46 -15.46 -22.56 31.34
N LYS A 47 -16.53 -23.33 31.11
CA LYS A 47 -16.83 -23.95 29.81
C LYS A 47 -17.27 -22.85 28.83
N GLN A 48 -16.46 -22.58 27.80
CA GLN A 48 -16.81 -21.61 26.75
C GLN A 48 -17.72 -22.20 25.66
N VAL A 49 -17.65 -23.51 25.44
CA VAL A 49 -18.46 -24.21 24.44
C VAL A 49 -19.32 -25.25 25.14
N HIS A 50 -20.62 -24.96 25.29
CA HIS A 50 -21.59 -25.83 25.95
C HIS A 50 -22.01 -27.01 25.06
N GLY A 51 -22.37 -28.14 25.68
CA GLY A 51 -22.74 -29.38 24.98
C GLY A 51 -22.25 -30.61 25.74
N ALA A 52 -22.01 -31.71 25.02
CA ALA A 52 -21.49 -32.98 25.54
C ALA A 52 -20.16 -32.83 26.31
N ASP A 53 -19.77 -33.90 27.00
CA ASP A 53 -18.73 -33.96 28.04
C ASP A 53 -17.31 -34.30 27.53
N HIS A 54 -17.05 -34.18 26.23
CA HIS A 54 -15.73 -34.35 25.61
C HIS A 54 -14.67 -33.38 26.19
N GLU A 55 -13.38 -33.73 26.04
CA GLU A 55 -12.24 -32.99 26.59
C GLU A 55 -12.43 -32.60 28.06
N MET A 56 -12.74 -33.58 28.92
CA MET A 56 -12.96 -33.39 30.37
C MET A 56 -14.10 -32.40 30.68
N ASN A 57 -15.17 -32.41 29.86
CA ASN A 57 -16.31 -31.51 29.94
C ASN A 57 -15.97 -30.02 29.70
N LEU A 58 -14.80 -29.70 29.13
CA LEU A 58 -14.38 -28.33 28.85
C LEU A 58 -14.76 -27.86 27.44
N ARG A 59 -14.90 -28.77 26.47
CA ARG A 59 -15.22 -28.42 25.09
C ARG A 59 -16.08 -29.50 24.44
N ALA A 60 -17.29 -29.13 24.03
CA ALA A 60 -18.13 -30.02 23.23
C ALA A 60 -17.68 -30.06 21.76
N GLY A 61 -17.72 -31.25 21.14
CA GLY A 61 -17.38 -31.46 19.73
C GLY A 61 -16.80 -32.87 19.50
N THR A 62 -16.42 -33.17 18.26
CA THR A 62 -15.68 -34.40 17.93
C THR A 62 -14.20 -34.18 18.20
N GLU A 63 -13.60 -35.04 19.03
CA GLU A 63 -12.17 -34.98 19.36
C GLU A 63 -11.31 -35.32 18.14
N ASN A 64 -10.30 -34.50 17.86
CA ASN A 64 -9.34 -34.77 16.79
C ASN A 64 -8.26 -35.76 17.26
N VAL A 65 -8.66 -37.01 17.49
CA VAL A 65 -7.82 -38.06 18.07
C VAL A 65 -6.50 -38.24 17.31
N ILE A 66 -6.53 -38.13 15.98
CA ILE A 66 -5.34 -38.30 15.14
C ILE A 66 -4.29 -37.22 15.46
N GLU A 67 -4.69 -35.95 15.53
CA GLU A 67 -3.77 -34.88 15.88
C GLU A 67 -3.35 -34.90 17.35
N MET A 68 -4.24 -35.32 18.27
CA MET A 68 -3.91 -35.50 19.69
C MET A 68 -2.79 -36.53 19.87
N VAL A 69 -2.90 -37.69 19.20
CA VAL A 69 -1.86 -38.72 19.18
C VAL A 69 -0.58 -38.20 18.53
N GLY A 70 -0.70 -37.46 17.43
CA GLY A 70 0.44 -36.83 16.76
C GLY A 70 1.18 -35.83 17.66
N LEU A 71 0.46 -35.01 18.43
CA LEU A 71 1.05 -34.11 19.43
C LEU A 71 1.75 -34.90 20.54
N GLY A 72 1.11 -35.94 21.08
CA GLY A 72 1.70 -36.81 22.09
C GLY A 72 3.01 -37.45 21.61
N LYS A 73 3.03 -37.95 20.36
CA LYS A 73 4.24 -38.53 19.77
C LYS A 73 5.34 -37.49 19.53
N ALA A 74 4.99 -36.27 19.12
CA ALA A 74 5.97 -35.18 18.98
C ALA A 74 6.60 -34.81 20.34
N CYS A 75 5.79 -34.75 21.41
CA CYS A 75 6.26 -34.53 22.77
C CYS A 75 7.21 -35.65 23.25
N GLU A 76 6.87 -36.92 22.98
CA GLU A 76 7.72 -38.08 23.31
C GLU A 76 9.07 -37.98 22.59
N LEU A 77 9.06 -37.81 21.26
CA LEU A 77 10.27 -37.75 20.43
C LEU A 77 11.23 -36.62 20.78
N ILE A 78 10.72 -35.49 21.32
CA ILE A 78 11.55 -34.37 21.73
C ILE A 78 11.93 -34.44 23.20
N GLY A 79 11.11 -35.10 24.03
CA GLY A 79 11.31 -35.27 25.46
C GLY A 79 12.57 -36.07 25.79
N ASP A 80 12.87 -37.10 24.98
CA ASP A 80 14.04 -37.96 25.18
C ASP A 80 15.37 -37.21 25.07
N ASP A 81 15.44 -36.14 24.25
CA ASP A 81 16.70 -35.45 23.90
C ASP A 81 16.64 -33.92 24.04
N VAL A 82 15.66 -33.35 24.76
CA VAL A 82 15.42 -31.89 24.80
C VAL A 82 16.66 -31.06 25.19
N ALA A 83 17.48 -31.58 26.11
CA ALA A 83 18.68 -30.91 26.57
C ALA A 83 19.81 -30.90 25.51
N GLU A 84 19.98 -32.00 24.78
CA GLU A 84 20.93 -32.09 23.68
C GLU A 84 20.47 -31.26 22.49
N HIS A 85 19.18 -31.30 22.19
CA HIS A 85 18.55 -30.47 21.18
C HIS A 85 18.74 -28.97 21.47
N GLY A 86 18.50 -28.54 22.71
CA GLY A 86 18.75 -27.16 23.13
C GLY A 86 20.21 -26.73 22.95
N LYS A 87 21.19 -27.62 23.22
CA LYS A 87 22.61 -27.35 22.97
C LYS A 87 22.92 -27.19 21.48
N HIS A 88 22.33 -28.03 20.62
CA HIS A 88 22.48 -27.92 19.18
C HIS A 88 21.93 -26.59 18.65
N LEU A 89 20.71 -26.22 19.03
CA LEU A 89 20.11 -24.93 18.65
C LEU A 89 20.95 -23.75 19.13
N LYS A 90 21.42 -23.79 20.39
CA LYS A 90 22.31 -22.76 20.96
C LYS A 90 23.58 -22.62 20.14
N LYS A 91 24.22 -23.74 19.76
CA LYS A 91 25.45 -23.73 18.96
C LYS A 91 25.25 -23.04 17.61
N LEU A 92 24.14 -23.32 16.92
CA LEU A 92 23.84 -22.71 15.62
C LEU A 92 23.48 -21.23 15.74
N ARG A 93 22.65 -20.86 16.72
CA ARG A 93 22.33 -19.45 17.03
C ARG A 93 23.60 -18.66 17.35
N ASP A 94 24.45 -19.18 18.24
CA ASP A 94 25.69 -18.53 18.64
C ASP A 94 26.66 -18.42 17.44
N ARG A 95 26.66 -19.40 16.54
CA ARG A 95 27.44 -19.31 15.29
C ARG A 95 26.95 -18.17 14.40
N LEU A 96 25.63 -18.05 14.20
CA LEU A 96 25.01 -16.97 13.43
C LEU A 96 25.37 -15.59 14.02
N GLU A 97 25.13 -15.41 15.32
CA GLU A 97 25.41 -14.13 16.01
C GLU A 97 26.89 -13.76 15.95
N ASN A 98 27.78 -14.70 16.25
CA ASN A 98 29.22 -14.45 16.22
C ASN A 98 29.74 -14.24 14.79
N GLY A 99 29.15 -14.93 13.81
CA GLY A 99 29.45 -14.76 12.40
C GLY A 99 29.23 -13.33 11.94
N ILE A 100 28.04 -12.80 12.20
CA ILE A 100 27.66 -11.43 11.85
C ILE A 100 28.46 -10.42 12.68
N ARG A 101 28.62 -10.63 13.99
CA ARG A 101 29.36 -9.72 14.89
C ARG A 101 30.83 -9.56 14.52
N ARG A 102 31.47 -10.61 13.99
CA ARG A 102 32.88 -10.52 13.54
C ARG A 102 33.07 -9.47 12.44
N LYS A 103 32.08 -9.33 11.56
CA LYS A 103 32.11 -8.37 10.46
C LYS A 103 31.61 -7.00 10.88
N PHE A 104 30.53 -6.97 11.66
CA PHE A 104 29.90 -5.76 12.15
C PHE A 104 29.99 -5.71 13.69
N PRO A 105 31.07 -5.14 14.24
CA PRO A 105 31.23 -5.05 15.69
C PRO A 105 30.21 -4.11 16.34
N ASP A 106 29.61 -3.19 15.57
CA ASP A 106 28.60 -2.23 16.01
C ASP A 106 27.16 -2.78 15.94
N ILE A 107 26.94 -4.10 15.83
CA ILE A 107 25.58 -4.66 15.96
C ILE A 107 25.20 -4.84 17.42
N LYS A 108 23.90 -4.78 17.70
CA LYS A 108 23.37 -5.06 19.04
C LYS A 108 22.56 -6.35 19.05
N ILE A 109 22.87 -7.24 20.00
CA ILE A 109 22.06 -8.43 20.25
C ILE A 109 21.07 -8.10 21.36
N ASN A 110 19.78 -8.21 21.06
CA ASN A 110 18.72 -7.87 22.00
C ASN A 110 18.34 -9.09 22.84
N GLY A 111 18.34 -8.91 24.17
CA GLY A 111 18.01 -9.93 25.15
C GLY A 111 19.20 -10.35 26.01
N HIS A 112 18.92 -11.17 27.02
CA HIS A 112 19.96 -11.64 27.94
C HIS A 112 20.92 -12.61 27.21
N PRO A 113 22.25 -12.52 27.39
CA PRO A 113 23.22 -13.39 26.70
C PRO A 113 22.94 -14.90 26.85
N GLU A 114 22.73 -15.35 28.10
CA GLU A 114 22.48 -16.77 28.42
C GLU A 114 21.01 -17.12 28.75
N LYS A 115 20.27 -16.25 29.46
CA LYS A 115 18.90 -16.51 29.91
C LYS A 115 17.85 -16.19 28.85
N ARG A 116 17.93 -16.88 27.71
CA ARG A 116 17.02 -16.74 26.56
C ARG A 116 16.85 -18.08 25.85
N LEU A 117 15.87 -18.17 24.96
CA LEU A 117 15.66 -19.38 24.17
C LEU A 117 16.91 -19.70 23.33
N PRO A 118 17.29 -20.98 23.20
CA PRO A 118 18.53 -21.37 22.53
C PRO A 118 18.50 -21.14 21.02
N ASN A 119 17.33 -20.93 20.42
CA ASN A 119 17.15 -20.99 18.98
C ASN A 119 16.87 -19.63 18.30
N THR A 120 16.68 -18.56 19.08
CA THR A 120 16.26 -17.25 18.54
C THR A 120 17.37 -16.23 18.75
N ALA A 121 17.74 -15.54 17.67
CA ALA A 121 18.63 -14.38 17.70
C ALA A 121 17.83 -13.12 17.33
N SER A 122 17.87 -12.10 18.18
CA SER A 122 17.35 -10.77 17.86
C SER A 122 18.54 -9.83 17.68
N ILE A 123 18.75 -9.37 16.45
CA ILE A 123 19.94 -8.63 16.04
C ILE A 123 19.49 -7.29 15.49
N SER A 124 20.01 -6.19 16.04
CA SER A 124 19.81 -4.84 15.55
C SER A 124 21.02 -4.37 14.75
N PHE A 125 20.75 -3.94 13.52
CA PHE A 125 21.71 -3.29 12.65
C PHE A 125 21.52 -1.78 12.75
N ARG A 126 22.56 -1.06 13.18
CA ARG A 126 22.51 0.38 13.40
C ARG A 126 22.26 1.14 12.09
N GLY A 127 21.34 2.09 12.11
CA GLY A 127 21.08 3.01 11.00
C GLY A 127 20.40 2.36 9.79
N LEU A 128 19.99 1.11 9.91
CA LEU A 128 19.26 0.37 8.88
C LEU A 128 17.82 0.14 9.30
N GLU A 129 16.97 -0.19 8.33
CA GLU A 129 15.56 -0.50 8.53
C GLU A 129 15.32 -1.99 8.24
N ALA A 130 14.56 -2.67 9.10
CA ALA A 130 14.46 -4.13 9.11
C ALA A 130 13.80 -4.68 7.83
N ASN A 131 12.74 -4.04 7.32
CA ASN A 131 12.06 -4.51 6.11
C ASN A 131 12.95 -4.35 4.88
N THR A 132 13.75 -3.28 4.83
CA THR A 132 14.75 -3.08 3.78
C THR A 132 15.75 -4.23 3.74
N ILE A 133 16.31 -4.64 4.89
CA ILE A 133 17.23 -5.79 4.93
C ILE A 133 16.50 -7.08 4.52
N LEU A 134 15.26 -7.31 5.00
CA LEU A 134 14.49 -8.51 4.67
C LEU A 134 14.13 -8.62 3.19
N SER A 135 13.80 -7.50 2.54
CA SER A 135 13.47 -7.45 1.10
C SER A 135 14.64 -7.86 0.20
N GLU A 136 15.86 -7.76 0.72
CA GLU A 136 17.10 -8.06 0.01
C GLU A 136 17.65 -9.46 0.33
N LEU A 137 17.07 -10.16 1.31
CA LEU A 137 17.41 -11.54 1.62
C LEU A 137 16.56 -12.47 0.74
N SER A 138 17.23 -13.28 -0.07
CA SER A 138 16.61 -14.24 -1.00
C SER A 138 16.73 -15.69 -0.50
N GLY A 139 17.81 -16.02 0.21
CA GLY A 139 18.09 -17.34 0.76
C GLY A 139 17.78 -17.50 2.25
N VAL A 140 17.43 -16.41 2.94
CA VAL A 140 17.17 -16.39 4.38
C VAL A 140 15.77 -15.86 4.68
N ALA A 141 14.91 -16.71 5.24
CA ALA A 141 13.65 -16.28 5.81
C ALA A 141 13.85 -15.78 7.25
N ALA A 142 13.42 -14.54 7.53
CA ALA A 142 13.47 -13.95 8.85
C ALA A 142 12.27 -13.01 9.07
N SER A 143 12.11 -12.48 10.28
CA SER A 143 11.00 -11.58 10.63
C SER A 143 11.52 -10.27 11.21
N ALA A 144 10.88 -9.14 10.87
CA ALA A 144 11.18 -7.85 11.47
C ALA A 144 10.88 -7.89 12.98
N GLY A 145 11.74 -7.22 13.75
CA GLY A 145 11.62 -7.05 15.19
C GLY A 145 10.87 -5.78 15.58
N ALA A 146 10.69 -4.83 14.65
CA ALA A 146 9.79 -3.68 14.76
C ALA A 146 8.42 -4.06 14.16
N ALA A 147 7.34 -3.60 14.79
CA ALA A 147 5.93 -3.95 14.62
C ALA A 147 5.55 -4.85 13.40
N CYS A 148 5.20 -6.11 13.67
CA CYS A 148 4.32 -6.84 12.76
C CYS A 148 2.86 -6.55 13.17
N HIS A 149 2.09 -6.00 12.22
CA HIS A 149 0.64 -5.71 12.22
C HIS A 149 0.21 -4.24 12.41
N SER A 150 0.66 -3.35 11.53
CA SER A 150 -0.03 -2.10 11.14
C SER A 150 0.83 -1.39 10.09
N ASP A 151 0.21 -0.69 9.14
CA ASP A 151 0.86 0.07 8.05
C ASP A 151 1.72 1.30 8.50
N ASN A 152 2.22 1.28 9.74
CA ASN A 152 3.12 2.28 10.30
C ASN A 152 4.49 1.65 10.60
N ILE A 153 5.56 2.41 10.35
CA ILE A 153 6.93 2.14 10.83
C ILE A 153 6.98 2.52 12.33
N ASP A 154 6.28 1.77 13.17
CA ASP A 154 6.32 1.95 14.62
C ASP A 154 7.32 0.97 15.25
N VAL A 155 8.13 1.48 16.17
CA VAL A 155 9.10 0.65 16.91
C VAL A 155 8.33 -0.36 17.76
N SER A 156 8.83 -1.60 17.85
CA SER A 156 8.18 -2.60 18.71
C SER A 156 8.14 -2.12 20.16
N SER A 157 6.95 -2.12 20.75
CA SER A 157 6.74 -1.81 22.17
C SER A 157 7.61 -2.66 23.11
N VAL A 158 8.04 -3.85 22.68
CA VAL A 158 8.99 -4.69 23.42
C VAL A 158 10.41 -4.11 23.37
N LEU A 159 10.87 -3.64 22.21
CA LEU A 159 12.19 -3.02 22.06
C LEU A 159 12.27 -1.67 22.80
N GLU A 160 11.17 -0.92 22.80
CA GLU A 160 11.02 0.30 23.62
C GLU A 160 11.11 -0.01 25.11
N ALA A 161 10.35 -1.01 25.60
CA ALA A 161 10.41 -1.45 27.00
C ALA A 161 11.80 -1.97 27.40
N MET A 162 12.55 -2.53 26.44
CA MET A 162 13.94 -2.95 26.61
C MET A 162 14.94 -1.78 26.55
N ASN A 163 14.49 -0.55 26.30
CA ASN A 163 15.31 0.65 26.10
C ASN A 163 16.38 0.46 25.01
N VAL A 164 16.01 -0.18 23.89
CA VAL A 164 16.88 -0.26 22.72
C VAL A 164 16.87 1.12 22.03
N PRO A 165 18.04 1.75 21.77
CA PRO A 165 18.07 3.06 21.11
C PRO A 165 17.41 3.01 19.73
N LEU A 166 16.73 4.09 19.35
CA LEU A 166 15.94 4.17 18.10
C LEU A 166 16.76 3.81 16.85
N GLU A 167 18.01 4.29 16.79
CA GLU A 167 18.96 4.02 15.69
C GLU A 167 19.30 2.53 15.53
N TYR A 168 19.04 1.69 16.53
CA TYR A 168 19.17 0.22 16.47
C TYR A 168 17.82 -0.47 16.35
N ALA A 169 16.79 0.08 16.99
CA ALA A 169 15.48 -0.55 17.10
C ALA A 169 14.87 -0.77 15.70
N MET A 170 15.04 0.20 14.80
CA MET A 170 14.48 0.14 13.43
C MET A 170 15.08 -0.97 12.57
N GLY A 171 16.37 -1.27 12.75
CA GLY A 171 17.07 -2.32 12.02
C GLY A 171 17.03 -3.67 12.72
N THR A 172 16.04 -3.93 13.58
CA THR A 172 15.99 -5.18 14.35
C THR A 172 15.40 -6.31 13.52
N ILE A 173 16.13 -7.40 13.37
CA ILE A 173 15.68 -8.62 12.72
C ILE A 173 15.74 -9.78 13.71
N ARG A 174 14.69 -10.59 13.72
CA ARG A 174 14.62 -11.82 14.47
C ARG A 174 14.86 -13.01 13.54
N PHE A 175 15.95 -13.71 13.80
CA PHE A 175 16.31 -14.98 13.18
C PHE A 175 15.96 -16.13 14.13
N SER A 176 15.53 -17.26 13.55
CA SER A 176 15.32 -18.49 14.29
C SER A 176 16.03 -19.65 13.58
N VAL A 177 16.64 -20.52 14.38
CA VAL A 177 17.21 -21.78 13.90
C VAL A 177 16.33 -22.93 14.34
N GLY A 178 16.31 -23.99 13.53
CA GLY A 178 15.44 -25.14 13.73
C GLY A 178 16.20 -26.46 13.85
N ARG A 179 15.45 -27.54 14.10
CA ARG A 179 15.99 -28.91 14.26
C ARG A 179 16.78 -29.41 13.07
N PHE A 180 16.37 -29.03 11.87
CA PHE A 180 16.97 -29.49 10.62
C PHE A 180 17.98 -28.49 10.05
N THR A 181 18.19 -27.34 10.70
CA THR A 181 19.15 -26.35 10.26
C THR A 181 20.56 -26.89 10.42
N THR A 182 21.36 -26.80 9.36
CA THR A 182 22.73 -27.29 9.32
C THR A 182 23.74 -26.16 9.56
N THR A 183 24.99 -26.52 9.85
CA THR A 183 26.06 -25.52 10.01
C THR A 183 26.35 -24.79 8.68
N ASP A 184 26.31 -25.50 7.56
CA ASP A 184 26.55 -24.94 6.23
C ASP A 184 25.43 -23.97 5.80
N GLU A 185 24.18 -24.22 6.20
CA GLU A 185 23.09 -23.26 6.01
C GLU A 185 23.28 -21.99 6.85
N ILE A 186 23.75 -22.11 8.09
CA ILE A 186 24.09 -20.95 8.92
C ILE A 186 25.22 -20.15 8.29
N ASP A 187 26.25 -20.81 7.75
CA ASP A 187 27.37 -20.13 7.10
C ASP A 187 26.93 -19.37 5.85
N ARG A 188 26.13 -19.99 4.99
CA ARG A 188 25.53 -19.31 3.83
C ARG A 188 24.64 -18.13 4.25
N ALA A 189 23.84 -18.29 5.30
CA ALA A 189 23.02 -17.22 5.83
C ALA A 189 23.88 -16.06 6.37
N ILE A 190 24.99 -16.33 7.05
CA ILE A 190 25.94 -15.31 7.50
C ILE A 190 26.51 -14.53 6.31
N GLU A 191 26.97 -15.23 5.27
CA GLU A 191 27.53 -14.60 4.07
C GLU A 191 26.52 -13.69 3.36
N GLU A 192 25.29 -14.16 3.21
CA GLU A 192 24.21 -13.38 2.59
C GLU A 192 23.84 -12.16 3.44
N ILE A 193 23.63 -12.33 4.75
CA ILE A 193 23.31 -11.22 5.66
C ILE A 193 24.44 -10.19 5.66
N ILE A 194 25.70 -10.63 5.66
CA ILE A 194 26.85 -9.71 5.58
C ILE A 194 26.80 -8.92 4.28
N THR A 195 26.65 -9.59 3.15
CA THR A 195 26.61 -8.94 1.83
C THR A 195 25.50 -7.90 1.74
N VAL A 196 24.30 -8.24 2.22
CA VAL A 196 23.14 -7.33 2.22
C VAL A 196 23.39 -6.13 3.14
N VAL A 197 23.81 -6.37 4.38
CA VAL A 197 24.03 -5.30 5.37
C VAL A 197 25.17 -4.37 4.94
N GLU A 198 26.26 -4.89 4.36
CA GLU A 198 27.35 -4.06 3.84
C GLU A 198 26.86 -3.12 2.74
N ARG A 199 26.10 -3.64 1.77
CA ARG A 199 25.54 -2.84 0.68
C ARG A 199 24.59 -1.75 1.17
N LEU A 200 23.86 -2.01 2.26
CA LEU A 200 22.92 -1.06 2.84
C LEU A 200 23.57 -0.04 3.78
N GLN A 201 24.80 -0.28 4.26
CA GLN A 201 25.50 0.65 5.14
C GLN A 201 26.05 1.87 4.39
N PRO A 202 25.89 3.10 4.91
CA PRO A 202 26.33 4.33 4.26
C PRO A 202 27.85 4.55 4.43
N ALA A 203 28.67 3.71 3.77
CA ALA A 203 30.10 3.93 3.65
C ALA A 203 30.61 3.52 2.26
N GLY A 204 30.86 4.52 1.41
CA GLY A 204 31.66 4.40 0.19
C GLY A 204 31.07 3.44 -0.85
N ALA A 205 30.04 3.89 -1.57
CA ALA A 205 29.46 3.17 -2.69
C ALA A 205 30.52 2.83 -3.75
N GLU A 206 31.00 1.59 -3.77
CA GLU A 206 31.39 0.97 -5.03
C GLU A 206 30.10 0.58 -5.75
N ILE A 207 29.90 1.21 -6.90
CA ILE A 207 28.80 0.97 -7.82
C ILE A 207 28.78 -0.52 -8.17
N ILE A 208 27.75 -1.24 -7.74
CA ILE A 208 27.49 -2.61 -8.20
C ILE A 208 27.04 -2.52 -9.66
N SER A 209 28.00 -2.56 -10.58
CA SER A 209 27.74 -2.85 -11.97
C SER A 209 27.58 -4.36 -12.15
N LYS A 210 26.34 -4.81 -12.43
CA LYS A 210 25.95 -5.99 -13.24
C LYS A 210 24.60 -6.57 -12.77
N VAL A 211 23.55 -5.75 -12.75
CA VAL A 211 22.22 -6.28 -13.05
C VAL A 211 21.85 -5.72 -14.41
N SER A 212 21.57 -6.59 -15.37
CA SER A 212 21.15 -6.13 -16.70
C SER A 212 19.79 -5.44 -16.53
N SER A 213 19.60 -4.30 -17.19
CA SER A 213 18.39 -3.49 -17.02
C SER A 213 17.11 -4.12 -17.60
N GLY A 214 17.19 -5.37 -18.06
CA GLY A 214 16.06 -6.20 -18.46
C GLY A 214 15.48 -7.10 -17.36
N GLU A 215 16.11 -7.19 -16.17
CA GLU A 215 15.64 -8.05 -15.06
C GLU A 215 15.13 -7.30 -13.82
N ILE A 216 15.16 -5.96 -13.81
CA ILE A 216 14.76 -5.16 -12.64
C ILE A 216 13.25 -4.92 -12.65
N LYS A 217 12.56 -5.36 -11.59
CA LYS A 217 11.13 -5.13 -11.34
C LYS A 217 10.92 -4.00 -10.33
N LEU A 218 10.53 -2.82 -10.78
CA LEU A 218 10.43 -1.66 -9.89
C LEU A 218 9.44 -1.83 -8.73
N THR A 219 8.34 -2.57 -8.93
CA THR A 219 7.32 -2.76 -7.88
C THR A 219 7.82 -3.58 -6.68
N GLN A 220 8.97 -4.25 -6.80
CA GLN A 220 9.64 -4.98 -5.70
C GLN A 220 10.46 -4.05 -4.78
N TYR A 221 10.74 -2.81 -5.21
CA TYR A 221 11.50 -1.83 -4.44
C TYR A 221 10.60 -0.85 -3.68
N THR A 222 9.30 -1.14 -3.55
CA THR A 222 8.30 -0.25 -2.93
C THR A 222 7.44 -0.98 -1.90
N HIS A 223 7.19 -0.32 -0.77
CA HIS A 223 6.25 -0.82 0.26
C HIS A 223 4.79 -0.64 -0.17
N GLY A 224 4.43 0.52 -0.74
CA GLY A 224 3.11 0.83 -1.31
C GLY A 224 3.14 0.96 -2.84
N LEU A 225 1.98 1.02 -3.50
CA LEU A 225 1.86 1.20 -4.96
C LEU A 225 1.09 2.48 -5.28
N GLY A 226 1.68 3.36 -6.10
CA GLY A 226 0.95 4.46 -6.73
C GLY A 226 0.35 5.47 -5.76
N CYS A 227 -0.78 6.07 -6.15
CA CYS A 227 -1.50 7.04 -5.33
C CYS A 227 -1.97 6.47 -3.99
N ALA A 228 -2.01 5.14 -3.82
CA ALA A 228 -2.33 4.51 -2.54
C ALA A 228 -1.21 4.62 -1.50
N CYS A 229 -0.01 5.10 -1.87
CA CYS A 229 1.06 5.41 -0.91
C CYS A 229 0.95 6.82 -0.28
N LYS A 230 -0.06 7.63 -0.66
CA LYS A 230 -0.31 8.95 -0.07
C LYS A 230 -0.75 8.79 1.40
N LEU A 231 -0.33 9.73 2.26
CA LEU A 231 -0.85 9.80 3.64
C LEU A 231 -2.38 9.95 3.60
N ARG A 232 -3.05 9.28 4.54
CA ARG A 232 -4.51 9.31 4.64
C ARG A 232 -5.02 10.76 4.73
N PRO A 233 -5.98 11.18 3.87
CA PRO A 233 -6.44 12.55 3.81
C PRO A 233 -7.03 13.04 5.13
N GLN A 234 -7.65 12.17 5.93
CA GLN A 234 -8.23 12.55 7.22
C GLN A 234 -7.16 13.05 8.19
N LEU A 235 -5.97 12.43 8.20
CA LEU A 235 -4.86 12.84 9.05
C LEU A 235 -4.25 14.17 8.55
N LEU A 236 -4.13 14.32 7.23
CA LEU A 236 -3.57 15.52 6.63
C LEU A 236 -4.51 16.72 6.77
N GLU A 237 -5.81 16.55 6.50
CA GLU A 237 -6.82 17.58 6.68
C GLU A 237 -6.89 18.11 8.12
N GLU A 238 -6.83 17.22 9.12
CA GLU A 238 -6.83 17.63 10.53
C GLU A 238 -5.61 18.48 10.90
N ILE A 239 -4.48 18.27 10.23
CA ILE A 239 -3.26 19.06 10.41
C ILE A 239 -3.36 20.38 9.62
N LEU A 240 -3.79 20.33 8.35
CA LEU A 240 -3.91 21.50 7.49
C LEU A 240 -4.96 22.49 8.00
N LYS A 241 -6.07 22.02 8.57
CA LYS A 241 -7.09 22.88 9.23
C LYS A 241 -6.54 23.71 10.40
N LYS A 242 -5.39 23.34 10.95
CA LYS A 242 -4.72 24.10 12.03
C LYS A 242 -3.78 25.18 11.50
N MET A 243 -3.47 25.18 10.20
CA MET A 243 -2.61 26.19 9.59
C MET A 243 -3.42 27.45 9.26
N PRO A 244 -2.82 28.65 9.39
CA PRO A 244 -3.51 29.89 9.04
C PRO A 244 -3.78 29.94 7.54
N ALA A 245 -5.03 30.22 7.16
CA ALA A 245 -5.38 30.50 5.77
C ALA A 245 -4.77 31.85 5.34
N SER A 246 -4.34 31.93 4.08
CA SER A 246 -3.92 33.19 3.47
C SER A 246 -5.14 34.05 3.13
N ASP A 247 -5.02 35.37 3.29
CA ASP A 247 -6.03 36.37 2.95
C ASP A 247 -5.75 37.08 1.61
N ASP A 248 -4.82 36.54 0.81
CA ASP A 248 -4.51 37.09 -0.52
C ASP A 248 -5.69 36.90 -1.49
N ALA A 249 -6.28 38.01 -1.91
CA ALA A 249 -7.42 38.04 -2.82
C ALA A 249 -7.13 37.48 -4.23
N ALA A 250 -5.86 37.28 -4.59
CA ALA A 250 -5.48 36.63 -5.83
C ALA A 250 -5.66 35.10 -5.79
N ILE A 251 -5.75 34.49 -4.60
CA ILE A 251 -6.01 33.05 -4.46
C ILE A 251 -7.47 32.79 -4.82
N MET A 252 -7.69 32.04 -5.90
CA MET A 252 -9.03 31.67 -6.38
C MET A 252 -9.45 30.28 -5.90
N VAL A 253 -8.46 29.39 -5.79
CA VAL A 253 -8.60 28.04 -5.24
C VAL A 253 -7.38 27.80 -4.36
N GLY A 254 -7.61 27.64 -3.06
CA GLY A 254 -6.58 27.56 -2.02
C GLY A 254 -6.72 26.32 -1.16
N THR A 255 -6.05 26.33 0.00
CA THR A 255 -6.04 25.20 0.96
C THR A 255 -7.33 25.08 1.78
N ASP A 256 -8.19 26.08 1.70
CA ASP A 256 -9.53 26.10 2.32
C ASP A 256 -10.52 25.19 1.58
N THR A 257 -10.18 24.78 0.36
CA THR A 257 -11.01 23.94 -0.52
C THR A 257 -10.22 22.72 -0.98
N SER A 258 -10.84 21.54 -0.97
CA SER A 258 -10.23 20.28 -1.45
C SER A 258 -10.36 20.13 -2.97
N ASP A 259 -9.97 21.14 -3.75
CA ASP A 259 -9.93 21.08 -5.22
C ASP A 259 -8.61 20.44 -5.71
N ASP A 260 -8.55 19.97 -6.96
CA ASP A 260 -7.44 19.16 -7.47
C ASP A 260 -6.11 19.93 -7.64
N ALA A 261 -6.18 21.26 -7.83
CA ALA A 261 -5.00 22.12 -7.98
C ALA A 261 -5.22 23.53 -7.42
N ALA A 262 -4.13 24.18 -7.01
CA ALA A 262 -4.16 25.56 -6.57
C ALA A 262 -4.33 26.50 -7.77
N VAL A 263 -5.17 27.53 -7.62
CA VAL A 263 -5.38 28.55 -8.67
C VAL A 263 -5.09 29.94 -8.15
N TYR A 264 -4.16 30.63 -8.80
CA TYR A 264 -3.71 31.98 -8.44
C TYR A 264 -3.89 32.95 -9.59
N ARG A 265 -4.67 34.00 -9.40
CA ARG A 265 -4.94 35.04 -10.40
C ARG A 265 -3.71 35.91 -10.63
N LEU A 266 -3.31 36.08 -11.89
CA LEU A 266 -2.28 37.05 -12.27
C LEU A 266 -2.89 38.36 -12.74
N ASP A 267 -3.96 38.26 -13.56
CA ASP A 267 -4.71 39.38 -14.10
C ASP A 267 -6.15 38.95 -14.44
N ASP A 268 -6.94 39.86 -15.02
CA ASP A 268 -8.36 39.61 -15.35
C ASP A 268 -8.58 38.52 -16.41
N ARG A 269 -7.53 38.09 -17.12
CA ARG A 269 -7.63 37.11 -18.22
C ARG A 269 -6.83 35.85 -17.97
N THR A 270 -5.95 35.85 -16.97
CA THR A 270 -4.99 34.79 -16.74
C THR A 270 -4.88 34.46 -15.25
N ALA A 271 -5.08 33.19 -14.93
CA ALA A 271 -4.71 32.58 -13.66
C ALA A 271 -3.73 31.42 -13.90
N ILE A 272 -2.83 31.21 -12.96
CA ILE A 272 -1.95 30.05 -12.87
C ILE A 272 -2.73 28.92 -12.19
N VAL A 273 -2.62 27.72 -12.76
CA VAL A 273 -3.05 26.48 -12.11
C VAL A 273 -1.78 25.72 -11.75
N GLN A 274 -1.60 25.33 -10.49
CA GLN A 274 -0.40 24.64 -10.05
C GLN A 274 -0.76 23.41 -9.23
N THR A 275 -0.16 22.29 -9.61
CA THR A 275 -0.27 21.01 -8.88
C THR A 275 1.11 20.39 -8.70
N VAL A 276 1.19 19.46 -7.76
CA VAL A 276 2.35 18.60 -7.54
C VAL A 276 1.87 17.21 -7.15
N ASP A 277 2.33 16.20 -7.90
CA ASP A 277 1.98 14.83 -7.59
C ASP A 277 3.15 13.90 -7.91
N PHE A 278 3.50 13.03 -6.97
CA PHE A 278 4.57 12.03 -7.09
C PHE A 278 4.27 10.82 -6.21
N PHE A 279 4.68 9.64 -6.67
CA PHE A 279 4.38 8.38 -5.99
C PHE A 279 5.42 7.31 -6.30
N THR A 280 5.26 6.16 -5.65
CA THR A 280 6.11 4.97 -5.81
C THR A 280 5.69 4.14 -7.03
N PRO A 281 6.62 3.42 -7.69
CA PRO A 281 6.33 2.58 -8.85
C PRO A 281 5.06 1.73 -8.75
N ILE A 282 4.25 1.79 -9.80
CA ILE A 282 3.00 1.03 -9.99
C ILE A 282 3.11 -0.08 -11.03
N VAL A 283 4.18 -0.05 -11.82
CA VAL A 283 4.48 -0.99 -12.90
C VAL A 283 5.97 -1.33 -12.83
N ASP A 284 6.33 -2.50 -13.34
CA ASP A 284 7.72 -2.98 -13.28
C ASP A 284 8.65 -2.22 -14.22
N ASP A 285 8.16 -1.81 -15.39
CA ASP A 285 8.96 -1.12 -16.40
C ASP A 285 9.23 0.36 -16.03
N PRO A 286 10.51 0.79 -15.94
CA PRO A 286 10.84 2.16 -15.56
C PRO A 286 10.34 3.24 -16.51
N TYR A 287 10.32 2.96 -17.81
CA TYR A 287 9.85 3.93 -18.80
C TYR A 287 8.33 4.14 -18.65
N GLN A 288 7.56 3.06 -18.54
CA GLN A 288 6.12 3.13 -18.28
C GLN A 288 5.81 3.81 -16.95
N PHE A 289 6.57 3.52 -15.89
CA PHE A 289 6.39 4.20 -14.60
C PHE A 289 6.53 5.72 -14.73
N GLY A 290 7.62 6.19 -15.34
CA GLY A 290 7.84 7.63 -15.55
C GLY A 290 6.76 8.28 -16.43
N ALA A 291 6.33 7.58 -17.47
CA ALA A 291 5.25 8.04 -18.35
C ALA A 291 3.90 8.15 -17.63
N ILE A 292 3.51 7.13 -16.85
CA ILE A 292 2.24 7.15 -16.09
C ILE A 292 2.28 8.20 -14.99
N ALA A 293 3.39 8.34 -14.28
CA ALA A 293 3.56 9.39 -13.27
C ALA A 293 3.38 10.79 -13.88
N ALA A 294 3.95 11.03 -15.07
CA ALA A 294 3.74 12.29 -15.78
C ALA A 294 2.29 12.50 -16.21
N ALA A 295 1.61 11.46 -16.73
CA ALA A 295 0.19 11.53 -17.09
C ALA A 295 -0.69 11.86 -15.89
N ASN A 296 -0.43 11.23 -14.74
CA ASN A 296 -1.11 11.50 -13.49
C ASN A 296 -0.89 12.94 -13.01
N SER A 297 0.36 13.41 -12.93
CA SER A 297 0.66 14.79 -12.49
C SER A 297 0.06 15.88 -13.41
N LEU A 298 -0.21 15.56 -14.67
CA LEU A 298 -0.89 16.46 -15.60
C LEU A 298 -2.41 16.48 -15.41
N SER A 299 -2.96 15.43 -14.78
CA SER A 299 -4.40 15.19 -14.69
C SER A 299 -5.13 16.31 -13.92
N ASP A 300 -4.58 16.77 -12.79
CA ASP A 300 -5.21 17.86 -12.01
C ASP A 300 -5.33 19.16 -12.81
N ILE A 301 -4.34 19.48 -13.65
CA ILE A 301 -4.42 20.66 -14.53
C ILE A 301 -5.61 20.51 -15.49
N TYR A 302 -5.81 19.31 -16.04
CA TYR A 302 -6.93 19.01 -16.91
C TYR A 302 -8.28 18.97 -16.17
N ALA A 303 -8.32 18.49 -14.92
CA ALA A 303 -9.52 18.48 -14.08
C ALA A 303 -10.03 19.91 -13.79
N MET A 304 -9.12 20.87 -13.58
CA MET A 304 -9.49 22.28 -13.46
C MET A 304 -9.89 22.92 -14.80
N GLY A 305 -9.73 22.21 -15.92
CA GLY A 305 -9.91 22.70 -17.28
C GLY A 305 -8.79 23.61 -17.77
N GLY A 306 -7.64 23.57 -17.11
CA GLY A 306 -6.46 24.34 -17.44
C GLY A 306 -5.67 23.75 -18.61
N ARG A 307 -4.79 24.57 -19.16
CA ARG A 307 -3.81 24.14 -20.17
C ARG A 307 -2.41 24.09 -19.53
N PRO A 308 -1.74 22.93 -19.50
CA PRO A 308 -0.36 22.84 -19.03
C PRO A 308 0.58 23.77 -19.82
N LEU A 309 1.59 24.34 -19.14
CA LEU A 309 2.65 25.16 -19.73
C LEU A 309 4.01 24.46 -19.68
N PHE A 310 4.42 24.04 -18.50
CA PHE A 310 5.70 23.36 -18.25
C PHE A 310 5.63 22.56 -16.95
N ALA A 311 6.61 21.69 -16.74
CA ALA A 311 6.73 20.89 -15.53
C ALA A 311 8.16 20.86 -14.98
N LEU A 312 8.30 20.47 -13.71
CA LEU A 312 9.55 20.23 -13.01
C LEU A 312 9.55 18.81 -12.44
N ASN A 313 10.64 18.07 -12.61
CA ASN A 313 10.78 16.73 -12.02
C ASN A 313 10.87 16.79 -10.50
N ILE A 314 10.23 15.82 -9.84
CA ILE A 314 10.46 15.51 -8.43
C ILE A 314 10.89 14.05 -8.36
N VAL A 315 12.09 13.81 -7.84
CA VAL A 315 12.71 12.48 -7.86
C VAL A 315 13.28 12.15 -6.48
N GLY A 316 12.82 11.05 -5.89
CA GLY A 316 13.55 10.30 -4.87
C GLY A 316 14.08 9.02 -5.54
N PHE A 317 15.38 8.76 -5.49
CA PHE A 317 15.94 7.60 -6.18
C PHE A 317 17.03 6.92 -5.35
N PRO A 318 16.98 5.59 -5.14
CA PRO A 318 18.00 4.86 -4.39
C PRO A 318 19.22 4.61 -5.26
N SER A 319 20.08 5.61 -5.38
CA SER A 319 21.27 5.56 -6.24
C SER A 319 22.27 4.48 -5.84
N ASN A 320 22.20 4.00 -4.61
CA ASN A 320 22.98 2.89 -4.07
C ASN A 320 22.39 1.49 -4.37
N ARG A 321 21.11 1.39 -4.76
CA ARG A 321 20.42 0.10 -5.03
C ARG A 321 20.03 -0.08 -6.48
N LEU A 322 19.69 1.00 -7.18
CA LEU A 322 19.26 0.97 -8.57
C LEU A 322 20.29 1.65 -9.48
N PRO A 323 20.60 1.06 -10.64
CA PRO A 323 21.52 1.67 -11.59
C PRO A 323 20.91 2.93 -12.20
N MET A 324 21.76 3.92 -12.53
CA MET A 324 21.31 5.22 -13.02
C MET A 324 20.57 5.17 -14.37
N ASP A 325 20.75 4.11 -15.15
CA ASP A 325 20.01 3.92 -16.42
C ASP A 325 18.52 3.64 -16.18
N VAL A 326 18.15 3.12 -15.01
CA VAL A 326 16.74 3.02 -14.58
C VAL A 326 16.16 4.42 -14.41
N LEU A 327 16.87 5.34 -13.75
CA LEU A 327 16.42 6.73 -13.63
C LEU A 327 16.33 7.40 -15.00
N GLU A 328 17.31 7.17 -15.89
CA GLU A 328 17.27 7.67 -17.27
C GLU A 328 16.00 7.22 -18.01
N LYS A 329 15.61 5.94 -17.87
CA LYS A 329 14.37 5.40 -18.47
C LYS A 329 13.12 6.06 -17.87
N ILE A 330 13.05 6.24 -16.55
CA ILE A 330 11.93 6.96 -15.88
C ILE A 330 11.78 8.36 -16.45
N LEU A 331 12.88 9.12 -16.48
CA LEU A 331 12.88 10.49 -17.01
C LEU A 331 12.52 10.52 -18.50
N SER A 332 12.96 9.54 -19.28
CA SER A 332 12.63 9.42 -20.71
C SER A 332 11.15 9.16 -20.94
N GLY A 333 10.52 8.29 -20.14
CA GLY A 333 9.09 8.05 -20.18
C GLY A 333 8.27 9.30 -19.87
N ALA A 334 8.67 10.02 -18.82
CA ALA A 334 8.04 11.29 -18.45
C ALA A 334 8.15 12.35 -19.55
N GLN A 335 9.33 12.47 -20.17
CA GLN A 335 9.56 13.38 -21.29
C GLN A 335 8.69 13.07 -22.51
N ALA A 336 8.44 11.78 -22.80
CA ALA A 336 7.58 11.39 -23.91
C ALA A 336 6.14 11.86 -23.70
N VAL A 337 5.59 11.69 -22.50
CA VAL A 337 4.24 12.16 -22.14
C VAL A 337 4.17 13.69 -22.08
N ALA A 338 5.19 14.36 -21.53
CA ALA A 338 5.25 15.82 -21.56
C ALA A 338 5.23 16.38 -22.99
N LYS A 339 5.94 15.72 -23.91
CA LYS A 339 5.94 16.07 -25.34
C LYS A 339 4.55 15.86 -25.97
N GLU A 340 3.87 14.78 -25.66
CA GLU A 340 2.48 14.52 -26.10
C GLU A 340 1.52 15.60 -25.58
N ALA A 341 1.66 15.99 -24.31
CA ALA A 341 0.91 17.09 -23.69
C ALA A 341 1.27 18.47 -24.28
N GLY A 342 2.34 18.57 -25.09
CA GLY A 342 2.78 19.81 -25.72
C GLY A 342 3.56 20.75 -24.79
N ILE A 343 4.15 20.22 -23.72
CA ILE A 343 4.94 20.98 -22.74
C ILE A 343 6.38 20.47 -22.67
N SER A 344 7.23 21.22 -21.97
CA SER A 344 8.60 20.79 -21.65
C SER A 344 8.77 20.60 -20.14
N ILE A 345 9.57 19.61 -19.77
CA ILE A 345 10.10 19.48 -18.41
C ILE A 345 11.39 20.31 -18.37
N ILE A 346 11.39 21.41 -17.63
CA ILE A 346 12.44 22.45 -17.72
C ILE A 346 13.37 22.50 -16.50
N GLY A 347 13.31 21.48 -15.65
CA GLY A 347 14.11 21.38 -14.44
C GLY A 347 13.54 20.37 -13.48
N GLY A 348 13.92 20.47 -12.21
CA GLY A 348 13.43 19.60 -11.16
C GLY A 348 14.42 19.49 -10.00
N HIS A 349 14.09 18.60 -9.07
CA HIS A 349 14.95 18.25 -7.96
C HIS A 349 15.04 16.74 -7.78
N THR A 350 16.23 16.27 -7.44
CA THR A 350 16.51 14.86 -7.21
C THR A 350 17.21 14.70 -5.87
N VAL A 351 16.69 13.80 -5.05
CA VAL A 351 17.27 13.43 -3.76
C VAL A 351 17.56 11.93 -3.75
N ASP A 352 18.63 11.55 -3.06
CA ASP A 352 18.87 10.15 -2.74
C ASP A 352 17.83 9.70 -1.71
N ASP A 353 17.20 8.55 -1.95
CA ASP A 353 16.07 8.05 -1.16
C ASP A 353 16.17 6.51 -1.06
N THR A 354 15.51 5.87 -0.10
CA THR A 354 15.53 4.41 0.04
C THR A 354 14.62 3.69 -0.95
N GLU A 355 13.63 4.38 -1.49
CA GLU A 355 12.68 3.88 -2.50
C GLU A 355 12.57 4.82 -3.69
N PRO A 356 12.40 4.30 -4.91
CA PRO A 356 12.11 5.12 -6.08
C PRO A 356 10.76 5.83 -5.91
N LYS A 357 10.77 7.16 -6.06
CA LYS A 357 9.59 8.03 -6.08
C LYS A 357 9.75 9.00 -7.23
N PHE A 358 8.72 9.15 -8.04
CA PHE A 358 8.78 10.02 -9.20
C PHE A 358 7.44 10.69 -9.45
N GLY A 359 7.51 11.92 -9.95
CA GLY A 359 6.36 12.71 -10.38
C GLY A 359 6.78 14.10 -10.82
N LEU A 360 5.79 14.96 -11.05
CA LEU A 360 6.00 16.31 -11.57
C LEU A 360 5.31 17.36 -10.71
N ALA A 361 5.95 18.51 -10.57
CA ALA A 361 5.26 19.76 -10.29
C ALA A 361 4.88 20.40 -11.62
N VAL A 362 3.58 20.60 -11.86
CA VAL A 362 3.07 21.08 -13.14
C VAL A 362 2.50 22.49 -12.97
N THR A 363 2.88 23.38 -13.89
CA THR A 363 2.32 24.72 -14.00
C THR A 363 1.50 24.80 -15.27
N GLY A 364 0.23 25.16 -15.12
CA GLY A 364 -0.72 25.44 -16.19
C GLY A 364 -1.28 26.85 -16.11
N VAL A 365 -2.11 27.20 -17.09
CA VAL A 365 -2.85 28.47 -17.14
C VAL A 365 -4.30 28.24 -17.49
N ILE A 366 -5.15 29.12 -16.98
CA ILE A 366 -6.56 29.15 -17.27
C ILE A 366 -7.08 30.59 -17.29
N ASN A 367 -8.19 30.82 -17.98
CA ASN A 367 -8.92 32.07 -17.82
C ASN A 367 -9.68 32.02 -16.49
N PRO A 368 -9.59 33.05 -15.61
CA PRO A 368 -10.28 33.10 -14.32
C PRO A 368 -11.79 32.79 -14.39
N ASP A 369 -12.46 33.14 -15.48
CA ASP A 369 -13.91 32.95 -15.67
C ASP A 369 -14.27 31.56 -16.19
N ARG A 370 -13.28 30.70 -16.45
CA ARG A 370 -13.46 29.35 -17.02
C ARG A 370 -12.96 28.23 -16.12
N ILE A 371 -12.63 28.54 -14.87
CA ILE A 371 -12.21 27.54 -13.90
C ILE A 371 -13.35 26.58 -13.66
N VAL A 372 -13.06 25.28 -13.79
CA VAL A 372 -13.97 24.23 -13.35
C VAL A 372 -13.45 23.77 -11.99
N THR A 373 -14.32 23.81 -10.99
CA THR A 373 -14.00 23.34 -9.63
C THR A 373 -14.79 22.08 -9.34
N ASN A 374 -14.41 21.32 -8.31
CA ASN A 374 -15.14 20.11 -7.93
C ASN A 374 -16.38 20.41 -7.04
N ARG A 375 -16.63 21.67 -6.68
CA ARG A 375 -17.63 22.07 -5.67
C ARG A 375 -18.87 22.78 -6.21
N THR A 376 -19.04 22.78 -7.52
CA THR A 376 -20.10 23.55 -8.21
C THR A 376 -21.10 22.65 -8.93
N ALA A 377 -21.21 21.38 -8.52
CA ALA A 377 -22.21 20.46 -9.07
C ALA A 377 -23.63 20.93 -8.72
N GLU A 378 -24.54 20.87 -9.70
CA GLU A 378 -25.91 21.34 -9.55
C GLU A 378 -26.93 20.19 -9.52
N GLU A 379 -28.07 20.44 -8.90
CA GLU A 379 -29.18 19.47 -8.91
C GLU A 379 -29.65 19.22 -10.34
N GLY A 380 -29.83 17.94 -10.70
CA GLY A 380 -30.25 17.52 -12.03
C GLY A 380 -29.09 17.33 -13.00
N ASP A 381 -27.85 17.64 -12.62
CA ASP A 381 -26.68 17.32 -13.43
C ASP A 381 -26.56 15.82 -13.68
N SER A 382 -26.09 15.48 -14.87
CA SER A 382 -25.63 14.13 -15.21
C SER A 382 -24.16 13.99 -14.81
N LEU A 383 -23.80 12.83 -14.25
CA LEU A 383 -22.44 12.48 -13.88
C LEU A 383 -21.82 11.62 -14.99
N ILE A 384 -20.72 12.08 -15.58
CA ILE A 384 -20.01 11.42 -16.67
C ILE A 384 -18.64 10.95 -16.16
N LEU A 385 -18.28 9.70 -16.45
CA LEU A 385 -16.95 9.15 -16.19
C LEU A 385 -16.24 8.89 -17.52
N THR A 386 -14.97 9.32 -17.65
CA THR A 386 -14.25 9.26 -18.95
C THR A 386 -13.27 8.09 -19.09
N LYS A 387 -13.00 7.32 -18.03
CA LYS A 387 -12.17 6.10 -18.09
C LYS A 387 -12.76 5.00 -17.23
N LYS A 388 -12.44 3.76 -17.58
CA LYS A 388 -12.75 2.57 -16.78
C LYS A 388 -12.03 2.60 -15.43
N ILE A 389 -12.65 2.03 -14.40
CA ILE A 389 -12.04 1.85 -13.07
C ILE A 389 -11.49 0.43 -12.88
N GLY A 390 -10.67 0.23 -11.84
CA GLY A 390 -10.10 -1.07 -11.46
C GLY A 390 -8.57 -1.13 -11.53
N THR A 391 -7.89 0.00 -11.74
CA THR A 391 -6.42 0.03 -11.90
C THR A 391 -5.68 -0.39 -10.63
N GLY A 392 -6.21 -0.13 -9.43
CA GLY A 392 -5.60 -0.55 -8.17
C GLY A 392 -5.56 -2.07 -8.01
N ILE A 393 -6.68 -2.73 -8.31
CA ILE A 393 -6.77 -4.20 -8.32
C ILE A 393 -5.80 -4.80 -9.35
N LEU A 394 -5.78 -4.28 -10.59
CA LEU A 394 -4.92 -4.84 -11.64
C LEU A 394 -3.42 -4.60 -11.37
N THR A 395 -3.03 -3.43 -10.85
CA THR A 395 -1.63 -3.16 -10.45
C THR A 395 -1.20 -4.05 -9.28
N THR A 396 -2.10 -4.33 -8.35
CA THR A 396 -1.84 -5.29 -7.25
C THR A 396 -1.66 -6.71 -7.79
N ALA A 397 -2.49 -7.14 -8.75
CA ALA A 397 -2.33 -8.41 -9.43
C ALA A 397 -1.01 -8.50 -10.21
N MET A 398 -0.60 -7.41 -10.86
CA MET A 398 0.69 -7.31 -11.56
C MET A 398 1.85 -7.51 -10.59
N LYS A 399 1.86 -6.82 -9.44
CA LYS A 399 2.88 -7.00 -8.39
C LYS A 399 2.94 -8.45 -7.88
N GLN A 400 1.79 -9.13 -7.80
CA GLN A 400 1.71 -10.54 -7.39
C GLN A 400 2.03 -11.54 -8.52
N GLY A 401 2.25 -11.06 -9.75
CA GLY A 401 2.49 -11.91 -10.91
C GLY A 401 1.26 -12.69 -11.38
N LEU A 402 0.06 -12.20 -11.07
CA LEU A 402 -1.23 -12.83 -11.39
C LEU A 402 -1.91 -12.23 -12.62
N LEU A 403 -1.41 -11.11 -13.15
CA LEU A 403 -2.02 -10.39 -14.27
C LEU A 403 -1.58 -11.01 -15.61
N GLU A 404 -2.54 -11.22 -16.52
CA GLU A 404 -2.24 -11.65 -17.89
C GLU A 404 -1.65 -10.51 -18.73
N LYS A 405 -0.85 -10.84 -19.75
CA LYS A 405 -0.14 -9.84 -20.56
C LYS A 405 -1.04 -8.89 -21.34
N ASP A 406 -2.18 -9.40 -21.81
CA ASP A 406 -3.14 -8.58 -22.56
C ASP A 406 -3.84 -7.57 -21.63
N ASP A 407 -4.18 -7.99 -20.41
CA ASP A 407 -4.74 -7.11 -19.37
C ASP A 407 -3.71 -6.09 -18.87
N GLU A 408 -2.43 -6.49 -18.74
CA GLU A 408 -1.32 -5.57 -18.42
C GLU A 408 -1.21 -4.45 -19.47
N LYS A 409 -1.29 -4.78 -20.75
CA LYS A 409 -1.26 -3.78 -21.82
C LYS A 409 -2.45 -2.82 -21.71
N ILE A 410 -3.67 -3.33 -21.51
CA ILE A 410 -4.88 -2.51 -21.37
C ILE A 410 -4.78 -1.59 -20.14
N LEU A 411 -4.28 -2.12 -19.02
CA LEU A 411 -4.05 -1.35 -17.80
C LEU A 411 -3.06 -0.20 -18.05
N VAL A 412 -1.90 -0.49 -18.65
CA VAL A 412 -0.87 0.53 -18.94
C VAL A 412 -1.40 1.58 -19.91
N ASP A 413 -2.04 1.18 -21.01
CA ASP A 413 -2.63 2.10 -21.99
C ASP A 413 -3.68 3.03 -21.34
N THR A 414 -4.51 2.50 -20.43
CA THR A 414 -5.51 3.27 -19.68
C THR A 414 -4.86 4.34 -18.80
N MET A 415 -3.79 3.97 -18.08
CA MET A 415 -3.07 4.89 -17.19
C MET A 415 -2.21 5.92 -17.95
N LEU A 416 -1.75 5.59 -19.16
CA LEU A 416 -0.97 6.50 -20.01
C LEU A 416 -1.82 7.55 -20.72
N ALA A 417 -3.10 7.24 -21.01
CA ALA A 417 -3.98 8.16 -21.73
C ALA A 417 -4.15 9.50 -20.98
N LEU A 418 -3.81 10.62 -21.62
CA LEU A 418 -3.97 11.95 -21.04
C LEU A 418 -5.45 12.36 -20.96
N ASN A 419 -5.85 13.03 -19.88
CA ASN A 419 -7.19 13.63 -19.73
C ASN A 419 -7.39 14.92 -20.58
N ARG A 420 -6.43 15.26 -21.46
CA ARG A 420 -6.43 16.45 -22.32
C ARG A 420 -7.71 16.59 -23.15
N THR A 421 -8.06 15.54 -23.89
CA THR A 421 -9.24 15.57 -24.78
C THR A 421 -10.52 15.79 -23.98
N SER A 422 -10.65 15.11 -22.84
CA SER A 422 -11.78 15.27 -21.93
C SER A 422 -11.90 16.70 -21.42
N ALA A 423 -10.79 17.31 -21.00
CA ALA A 423 -10.75 18.69 -20.55
C ALA A 423 -11.10 19.70 -21.66
N GLU A 424 -10.59 19.50 -22.89
CA GLU A 424 -10.90 20.36 -24.02
C GLU A 424 -12.40 20.30 -24.40
N VAL A 425 -13.00 19.10 -24.39
CA VAL A 425 -14.43 18.93 -24.71
C VAL A 425 -15.30 19.50 -23.60
N MET A 426 -15.03 19.20 -22.32
CA MET A 426 -15.83 19.72 -21.21
C MET A 426 -15.78 21.25 -21.16
N GLN A 427 -14.61 21.86 -21.43
CA GLN A 427 -14.45 23.30 -21.51
C GLN A 427 -15.26 23.91 -22.66
N SER A 428 -15.36 23.23 -23.80
CA SER A 428 -16.11 23.73 -24.96
C SER A 428 -17.62 23.74 -24.74
N ILE A 429 -18.14 22.79 -23.96
CA ILE A 429 -19.57 22.63 -23.67
C ILE A 429 -20.00 23.49 -22.48
N GLY A 430 -19.09 23.71 -21.54
CA GLY A 430 -19.37 24.39 -20.27
C GLY A 430 -20.10 23.45 -19.32
N VAL A 431 -19.34 22.91 -18.37
CA VAL A 431 -19.81 21.97 -17.34
C VAL A 431 -19.85 22.66 -15.99
N ASN A 432 -20.53 22.05 -15.03
CA ASN A 432 -20.74 22.65 -13.71
C ASN A 432 -19.60 22.31 -12.76
N ALA A 433 -19.18 21.04 -12.70
CA ALA A 433 -18.04 20.62 -11.88
C ALA A 433 -17.22 19.51 -12.54
N CYS A 434 -15.97 19.36 -12.11
CA CYS A 434 -15.08 18.29 -12.53
C CYS A 434 -14.07 17.98 -11.42
N THR A 435 -13.64 16.73 -11.38
CA THR A 435 -12.45 16.23 -10.67
C THR A 435 -11.90 15.04 -11.46
N ASP A 436 -10.74 14.51 -11.11
CA ASP A 436 -10.22 13.28 -11.67
C ASP A 436 -10.18 12.13 -10.66
N ILE A 437 -10.48 10.91 -11.14
CA ILE A 437 -10.57 9.74 -10.27
C ILE A 437 -9.17 9.16 -10.05
N THR A 438 -8.61 9.41 -8.88
CA THR A 438 -7.28 8.91 -8.46
C THR A 438 -7.35 8.05 -7.18
N GLY A 439 -6.51 8.31 -6.18
CA GLY A 439 -6.25 7.43 -5.05
C GLY A 439 -7.45 7.12 -4.16
N PHE A 440 -8.46 7.99 -4.09
CA PHE A 440 -9.66 7.78 -3.26
C PHE A 440 -10.74 6.93 -3.94
N GLY A 441 -10.48 6.49 -5.18
CA GLY A 441 -11.45 5.77 -5.98
C GLY A 441 -12.65 6.61 -6.37
N LEU A 442 -13.58 5.99 -7.11
CA LEU A 442 -14.72 6.70 -7.68
C LEU A 442 -15.62 7.31 -6.59
N LEU A 443 -15.94 6.54 -5.55
CA LEU A 443 -16.84 6.99 -4.49
C LEU A 443 -16.22 8.02 -3.56
N GLY A 444 -14.90 7.99 -3.33
CA GLY A 444 -14.22 9.00 -2.54
C GLY A 444 -14.23 10.36 -3.23
N HIS A 445 -13.83 10.41 -4.50
CA HIS A 445 -13.84 11.64 -5.30
C HIS A 445 -15.24 12.19 -5.56
N LEU A 446 -16.23 11.31 -5.80
CA LEU A 446 -17.63 11.74 -5.88
C LEU A 446 -18.12 12.32 -4.54
N LEU A 447 -17.72 11.72 -3.41
CA LEU A 447 -18.08 12.22 -2.09
C LEU A 447 -17.51 13.62 -1.83
N GLU A 448 -16.27 13.89 -2.25
CA GLU A 448 -15.66 15.22 -2.16
C GLU A 448 -16.43 16.25 -2.99
N MET A 449 -16.72 15.93 -4.26
CA MET A 449 -17.50 16.80 -5.15
C MET A 449 -18.86 17.18 -4.55
N LEU A 450 -19.58 16.18 -4.02
CA LEU A 450 -20.90 16.37 -3.40
C LEU A 450 -20.81 17.10 -2.07
N THR A 451 -19.71 16.93 -1.34
CA THR A 451 -19.46 17.66 -0.09
C THR A 451 -19.20 19.13 -0.34
N GLY A 452 -18.34 19.46 -1.31
CA GLY A 452 -18.10 20.83 -1.73
C GLY A 452 -19.34 21.53 -2.27
N SER A 453 -20.19 20.78 -3.00
CA SER A 453 -21.39 21.33 -3.65
C SER A 453 -22.64 21.38 -2.75
N GLY A 454 -22.60 20.74 -1.57
CA GLY A 454 -23.79 20.58 -0.72
C GLY A 454 -24.91 19.80 -1.40
N LYS A 455 -24.56 18.74 -2.15
CA LYS A 455 -25.50 17.91 -2.93
C LYS A 455 -25.38 16.44 -2.55
N ALA A 456 -26.24 15.61 -3.15
CA ALA A 456 -26.11 14.16 -3.14
C ALA A 456 -26.14 13.61 -4.58
N ALA A 457 -25.86 12.32 -4.77
CA ALA A 457 -25.94 11.67 -6.08
C ALA A 457 -26.59 10.30 -6.03
N GLU A 458 -27.23 9.93 -7.15
CA GLU A 458 -27.65 8.57 -7.45
C GLU A 458 -26.83 8.06 -8.64
N ILE A 459 -26.10 6.96 -8.44
CA ILE A 459 -25.33 6.30 -9.50
C ILE A 459 -25.84 4.88 -9.72
N SER A 460 -25.70 4.36 -10.95
CA SER A 460 -25.98 2.96 -11.27
C SER A 460 -24.68 2.18 -11.38
N ALA A 461 -24.54 1.16 -10.53
CA ALA A 461 -23.37 0.31 -10.52
C ALA A 461 -23.14 -0.36 -11.88
N GLY A 462 -24.20 -0.81 -12.56
CA GLY A 462 -24.14 -1.43 -13.88
C GLY A 462 -23.68 -0.50 -15.00
N ALA A 463 -23.86 0.82 -14.87
CA ALA A 463 -23.39 1.81 -15.84
C ALA A 463 -21.88 2.11 -15.72
N ILE A 464 -21.26 1.77 -14.59
CA ILE A 464 -19.86 2.10 -14.31
C ILE A 464 -18.95 1.11 -15.04
N PRO A 465 -18.10 1.58 -15.97
CA PRO A 465 -17.26 0.72 -16.77
C PRO A 465 -16.03 0.28 -15.97
N ILE A 466 -15.74 -1.01 -15.98
CA ILE A 466 -14.66 -1.65 -15.21
C ILE A 466 -13.67 -2.26 -16.19
N LEU A 467 -12.38 -2.16 -15.86
CA LEU A 467 -11.31 -2.77 -16.65
C LEU A 467 -11.49 -4.29 -16.73
N PRO A 468 -11.21 -4.92 -17.88
CA PRO A 468 -11.17 -6.38 -18.00
C PRO A 468 -10.28 -7.02 -16.92
N GLY A 469 -10.66 -8.20 -16.44
CA GLY A 469 -9.92 -8.93 -15.40
C GLY A 469 -10.07 -8.40 -13.96
N ALA A 470 -10.41 -7.11 -13.76
CA ALA A 470 -10.45 -6.52 -12.43
C ALA A 470 -11.51 -7.17 -11.51
N MET A 471 -12.67 -7.53 -12.06
CA MET A 471 -13.72 -8.24 -11.31
C MET A 471 -13.26 -9.63 -10.86
N ASP A 472 -12.67 -10.42 -11.76
CA ASP A 472 -12.29 -11.80 -11.48
C ASP A 472 -11.14 -11.87 -10.46
N LEU A 473 -10.19 -10.93 -10.56
CA LEU A 473 -9.10 -10.76 -9.60
C LEU A 473 -9.61 -10.33 -8.22
N ALA A 474 -10.56 -9.39 -8.18
CA ALA A 474 -11.19 -8.97 -6.93
C ALA A 474 -11.97 -10.11 -6.26
N VAL A 475 -12.73 -10.90 -7.03
CA VAL A 475 -13.40 -12.12 -6.54
C VAL A 475 -12.41 -13.13 -5.97
N SER A 476 -11.20 -13.21 -6.55
CA SER A 476 -10.12 -14.08 -6.09
C SER A 476 -9.39 -13.54 -4.84
N GLY A 477 -9.79 -12.39 -4.31
CA GLY A 477 -9.23 -11.77 -3.11
C GLY A 477 -8.06 -10.81 -3.37
N VAL A 478 -7.78 -10.47 -4.63
CA VAL A 478 -6.76 -9.47 -4.97
C VAL A 478 -7.38 -8.08 -4.81
N ILE A 479 -7.38 -7.59 -3.57
CA ILE A 479 -7.88 -6.26 -3.21
C ILE A 479 -6.73 -5.44 -2.59
N PRO A 480 -6.43 -4.23 -3.07
CA PRO A 480 -5.44 -3.36 -2.44
C PRO A 480 -5.87 -2.91 -1.04
N GLY A 481 -4.92 -2.71 -0.13
CA GLY A 481 -5.21 -2.16 1.21
C GLY A 481 -5.92 -0.80 1.14
N GLY A 482 -5.46 0.10 0.27
CA GLY A 482 -6.09 1.41 0.07
C GLY A 482 -7.56 1.34 -0.38
N THR A 483 -7.97 0.27 -1.05
CA THR A 483 -9.37 0.06 -1.44
C THR A 483 -10.27 -0.23 -0.23
N HIS A 484 -9.75 -0.97 0.76
CA HIS A 484 -10.44 -1.17 2.03
C HIS A 484 -10.53 0.12 2.85
N ASP A 485 -9.46 0.93 2.84
CA ASP A 485 -9.44 2.23 3.52
C ASP A 485 -10.45 3.20 2.88
N ASN A 486 -10.51 3.27 1.55
CA ASN A 486 -11.49 4.08 0.83
C ASN A 486 -12.92 3.63 1.14
N MET A 487 -13.19 2.32 1.20
CA MET A 487 -14.50 1.80 1.56
C MET A 487 -14.88 2.14 3.01
N ALA A 488 -13.93 2.08 3.94
CA ALA A 488 -14.15 2.48 5.33
C ALA A 488 -14.41 4.00 5.45
N TYR A 489 -13.76 4.82 4.63
CA TYR A 489 -13.98 6.26 4.58
C TYR A 489 -15.39 6.61 4.06
N THR A 490 -15.84 5.95 2.99
CA THR A 490 -17.12 6.26 2.35
C THR A 490 -18.33 5.60 3.03
N SER A 491 -18.11 4.64 3.94
CA SER A 491 -19.17 3.76 4.48
C SER A 491 -20.34 4.50 5.14
N ASN A 492 -20.09 5.64 5.78
CA ASN A 492 -21.13 6.42 6.46
C ASN A 492 -21.91 7.36 5.53
N HIS A 493 -21.44 7.52 4.30
CA HIS A 493 -21.98 8.47 3.33
C HIS A 493 -22.64 7.79 2.13
N VAL A 494 -22.34 6.51 1.91
CA VAL A 494 -22.84 5.73 0.78
C VAL A 494 -23.91 4.74 1.23
N GLN A 495 -25.05 4.76 0.55
CA GLN A 495 -26.09 3.74 0.65
C GLN A 495 -26.04 2.85 -0.59
N TYR A 496 -25.82 1.55 -0.38
CA TYR A 496 -25.79 0.56 -1.47
C TYR A 496 -27.14 -0.18 -1.55
N ASP A 497 -27.57 -0.54 -2.77
CA ASP A 497 -28.63 -1.54 -2.95
C ASP A 497 -28.21 -2.87 -2.30
N ASP A 498 -29.11 -3.50 -1.55
CA ASP A 498 -28.84 -4.75 -0.80
C ASP A 498 -28.40 -5.90 -1.71
N ARG A 499 -28.76 -5.86 -2.99
CA ARG A 499 -28.40 -6.87 -3.98
C ARG A 499 -27.00 -6.67 -4.55
N LEU A 500 -26.35 -5.53 -4.28
CA LEU A 500 -25.01 -5.24 -4.77
C LEU A 500 -23.97 -6.06 -3.99
N SER A 501 -23.18 -6.87 -4.70
CA SER A 501 -22.15 -7.72 -4.09
C SER A 501 -21.07 -6.89 -3.39
N GLU A 502 -20.45 -7.45 -2.35
CA GLU A 502 -19.34 -6.82 -1.64
C GLU A 502 -18.17 -6.50 -2.57
N ILE A 503 -17.85 -7.39 -3.51
CA ILE A 503 -16.81 -7.17 -4.53
C ILE A 503 -17.11 -5.94 -5.39
N ARG A 504 -18.37 -5.75 -5.82
CA ARG A 504 -18.74 -4.57 -6.61
C ARG A 504 -18.59 -3.30 -5.76
N ARG A 505 -18.94 -3.35 -4.46
CA ARG A 505 -18.72 -2.22 -3.54
C ARG A 505 -17.23 -1.89 -3.39
N LEU A 506 -16.37 -2.90 -3.28
CA LEU A 506 -14.92 -2.71 -3.21
C LEU A 506 -14.37 -2.07 -4.49
N ILE A 507 -14.78 -2.55 -5.67
CA ILE A 507 -14.31 -1.98 -6.95
C ILE A 507 -14.69 -0.50 -7.09
N LEU A 508 -15.87 -0.09 -6.61
CA LEU A 508 -16.28 1.33 -6.63
C LEU A 508 -15.43 2.23 -5.70
N ASN A 509 -14.75 1.63 -4.72
CA ASN A 509 -13.81 2.29 -3.82
C ASN A 509 -12.34 2.03 -4.21
N ASP A 510 -12.10 1.33 -5.32
CA ASP A 510 -10.75 0.95 -5.73
C ASP A 510 -9.90 2.18 -6.02
N ALA A 511 -8.72 2.26 -5.42
CA ALA A 511 -7.77 3.34 -5.67
C ALA A 511 -7.35 3.33 -7.14
N GLN A 512 -7.51 4.45 -7.83
CA GLN A 512 -7.13 4.58 -9.23
C GLN A 512 -5.79 5.31 -9.35
N THR A 513 -4.93 4.87 -10.28
CA THR A 513 -3.76 5.68 -10.69
C THR A 513 -4.01 6.21 -12.09
N SER A 514 -3.85 7.52 -12.31
CA SER A 514 -4.08 8.17 -13.60
C SER A 514 -5.46 7.84 -14.21
N GLY A 515 -6.51 7.93 -13.40
CA GLY A 515 -7.88 7.63 -13.85
C GLY A 515 -8.47 8.71 -14.76
N GLY A 516 -9.77 8.60 -15.01
CA GLY A 516 -10.50 9.52 -15.88
C GLY A 516 -11.06 10.71 -15.13
N LEU A 517 -11.60 11.68 -15.87
CA LEU A 517 -12.37 12.77 -15.29
C LEU A 517 -13.76 12.25 -14.85
N LEU A 518 -14.23 12.76 -13.72
CA LEU A 518 -15.62 12.71 -13.27
C LEU A 518 -16.22 14.11 -13.45
N ILE A 519 -17.18 14.22 -14.37
CA ILE A 519 -17.72 15.49 -14.82
C ILE A 519 -19.19 15.59 -14.41
N SER A 520 -19.57 16.70 -13.76
CA SER A 520 -20.96 17.10 -13.51
C SER A 520 -21.39 18.11 -14.57
N ALA A 521 -22.38 17.76 -15.37
CA ALA A 521 -22.88 18.63 -16.44
C ALA A 521 -24.41 18.68 -16.46
N ALA A 522 -24.97 19.85 -16.78
CA ALA A 522 -26.40 20.02 -16.96
C ALA A 522 -26.98 18.93 -17.88
N HIS A 523 -28.15 18.41 -17.52
CA HIS A 523 -28.75 17.24 -18.19
C HIS A 523 -28.92 17.41 -19.70
N ASP A 524 -29.27 18.61 -20.16
CA ASP A 524 -29.44 18.96 -21.57
C ASP A 524 -28.12 19.01 -22.36
N LYS A 525 -26.98 19.17 -21.67
CA LYS A 525 -25.63 19.14 -22.26
C LYS A 525 -24.99 17.76 -22.24
N ALA A 526 -25.48 16.83 -21.42
CA ALA A 526 -24.85 15.54 -21.19
C ALA A 526 -24.71 14.70 -22.48
N ALA A 527 -25.74 14.70 -23.34
CA ALA A 527 -25.70 13.97 -24.61
C ALA A 527 -24.63 14.52 -25.57
N ALA A 528 -24.56 15.84 -25.72
CA ALA A 528 -23.55 16.51 -26.55
C ALA A 528 -22.13 16.30 -26.00
N LEU A 529 -21.98 16.22 -24.67
CA LEU A 529 -20.70 15.92 -24.02
C LEU A 529 -20.22 14.50 -24.35
N ILE A 530 -21.10 13.51 -24.21
CA ILE A 530 -20.76 12.12 -24.56
C ILE A 530 -20.42 11.98 -26.05
N GLU A 531 -21.21 12.58 -26.94
CA GLU A 531 -20.95 12.56 -28.38
C GLU A 531 -19.61 13.21 -28.71
N GLY A 532 -19.34 14.42 -28.20
CA GLY A 532 -18.08 15.12 -28.42
C GLY A 532 -16.85 14.41 -27.85
N LEU A 533 -17.00 13.66 -26.75
CA LEU A 533 -15.94 12.83 -26.18
C LEU A 533 -15.65 11.62 -27.08
N LYS A 534 -16.69 10.90 -27.51
CA LYS A 534 -16.55 9.71 -28.37
C LYS A 534 -16.03 10.04 -29.76
N ASP A 535 -16.50 11.15 -30.36
CA ASP A 535 -16.02 11.63 -31.66
C ASP A 535 -14.52 11.94 -31.66
N LYS A 536 -13.96 12.28 -30.49
CA LYS A 536 -12.53 12.52 -30.29
C LYS A 536 -11.76 11.34 -29.70
N GLY A 537 -12.36 10.15 -29.66
CA GLY A 537 -11.70 8.90 -29.28
C GLY A 537 -11.73 8.57 -27.78
N VAL A 538 -12.57 9.23 -26.98
CA VAL A 538 -12.80 8.88 -25.57
C VAL A 538 -14.02 7.95 -25.49
N ASP A 539 -13.87 6.73 -26.02
CA ASP A 539 -14.97 5.78 -26.23
C ASP A 539 -15.63 5.28 -24.92
N ASP A 540 -14.86 5.28 -23.84
CA ASP A 540 -15.28 4.82 -22.50
C ASP A 540 -16.12 5.86 -21.74
N ALA A 541 -16.33 7.05 -22.33
CA ALA A 541 -17.18 8.07 -21.72
C ALA A 541 -18.63 7.60 -21.58
N VAL A 542 -19.13 7.58 -20.34
CA VAL A 542 -20.49 7.12 -20.02
C VAL A 542 -21.12 7.93 -18.89
N ILE A 543 -22.44 8.10 -18.96
CA ILE A 543 -23.22 8.67 -17.87
C ILE A 543 -23.42 7.58 -16.81
N ILE A 544 -22.90 7.80 -15.61
CA ILE A 544 -22.95 6.84 -14.49
C ILE A 544 -24.07 7.14 -13.49
N GLY A 545 -24.67 8.32 -13.55
CA GLY A 545 -25.67 8.75 -12.58
C GLY A 545 -26.09 10.20 -12.74
N ARG A 546 -26.71 10.73 -11.69
CA ARG A 546 -27.15 12.12 -11.61
C ARG A 546 -26.97 12.71 -10.21
N VAL A 547 -26.84 14.03 -10.16
CA VAL A 547 -26.84 14.82 -8.92
C VAL A 547 -28.28 15.09 -8.50
N ILE A 548 -28.56 14.97 -7.21
CA ILE A 548 -29.87 15.13 -6.58
C ILE A 548 -29.77 16.12 -5.39
N PRO A 549 -30.90 16.62 -4.85
CA PRO A 549 -30.89 17.43 -3.63
C PRO A 549 -30.20 16.70 -2.46
N GLU A 550 -29.67 17.47 -1.51
CA GLU A 550 -29.07 16.92 -0.30
C GLU A 550 -30.05 15.97 0.43
N GLY A 551 -29.57 14.76 0.73
CA GLY A 551 -30.35 13.68 1.33
C GLY A 551 -29.73 13.15 2.62
N LYS A 552 -30.33 12.09 3.18
CA LYS A 552 -29.78 11.40 4.36
C LYS A 552 -28.43 10.72 4.08
N SER A 553 -28.28 10.16 2.88
CA SER A 553 -27.03 9.62 2.36
C SER A 553 -26.54 10.55 1.25
N ARG A 554 -25.23 10.77 1.17
CA ARG A 554 -24.64 11.62 0.13
C ARG A 554 -24.57 10.90 -1.21
N ILE A 555 -24.37 9.59 -1.21
CA ILE A 555 -24.33 8.79 -2.44
C ILE A 555 -25.26 7.60 -2.29
N THR A 556 -26.11 7.36 -3.28
CA THR A 556 -26.91 6.15 -3.40
C THR A 556 -26.44 5.37 -4.62
N VAL A 557 -26.06 4.11 -4.41
CA VAL A 557 -25.60 3.20 -5.46
C VAL A 557 -26.69 2.18 -5.76
N ASN A 558 -27.36 2.37 -6.89
CA ASN A 558 -28.34 1.45 -7.45
C ASN A 558 -27.64 0.35 -8.27
N LEU A 559 -28.35 -0.73 -8.58
CA LEU A 559 -27.83 -1.79 -9.46
C LEU A 559 -27.48 -1.31 -10.87
#